data_AF-A0A1M6NUQ7-F1
#
_entry.id   AF-A0A1M6NUQ7-F1
#
_cell.length_a   1.000
_cell.length_b   1.000
_cell.length_c   1.000
_cell.angle_alpha   90.00
_cell.angle_beta   90.00
_cell.angle_gamma   90.00
#
_symmetry.space_group_name_H-M   'P 1'
#
loop_
_entity.id
_entity.type
_entity.pdbx_description
1 polymer ?
#
loop_
_entity_poly.entity_id
_entity_poly.type
_entity_poly.pdbx_seq_one_letter_code
_entity_poly.pdbx_strand_id
1 'polypeptide(L)'
;MFCKKCGKEVQEGWSVCPNCGEAVPNSKVTEKPETIKKSEEKVRGTSNAPIILGITGGALGLPSALCSSMCSGMVGAMDSAESANELGSFYLVGMLIGSVIAIVFACYSRKAPKTAGIMLIVATIMIGGLSVFSFNLLGIISAILTLIAGIICFLQKKNIK
;
A
#
# COMPACT_ATOMS: atom_id res chain seq x y z
N MET A 1 8.41 -30.85 -29.78
CA MET A 1 7.99 -31.46 -28.49
C MET A 1 7.25 -32.76 -28.75
N PHE A 2 7.21 -33.73 -27.83
CA PHE A 2 6.46 -34.99 -28.03
C PHE A 2 5.16 -34.98 -27.23
N CYS A 3 4.08 -35.53 -27.78
CA CYS A 3 2.83 -35.71 -27.05
C CYS A 3 3.04 -36.72 -25.91
N LYS A 4 2.71 -36.34 -24.68
CA LYS A 4 2.88 -37.20 -23.49
C LYS A 4 2.03 -38.47 -23.52
N LYS A 5 0.95 -38.50 -24.32
CA LYS A 5 0.02 -39.62 -24.38
C LYS A 5 0.34 -40.61 -25.49
N CYS A 6 0.68 -40.15 -26.69
CA CYS A 6 0.94 -41.02 -27.84
C CYS A 6 2.41 -41.07 -28.29
N GLY A 7 3.29 -40.28 -27.67
CA GLY A 7 4.73 -40.30 -27.94
C GLY A 7 5.15 -39.75 -29.32
N LYS A 8 4.23 -39.21 -30.12
CA LYS A 8 4.55 -38.63 -31.44
C LYS A 8 5.02 -37.19 -31.34
N GLU A 9 5.86 -36.79 -32.28
CA GLU A 9 6.31 -35.40 -32.42
C GLU A 9 5.13 -34.47 -32.71
N VAL A 10 5.11 -33.37 -31.99
CA VAL A 10 4.18 -32.26 -32.09
C VAL A 10 4.98 -30.98 -32.29
N GLN A 11 4.55 -30.19 -33.27
CA GLN A 11 5.17 -28.90 -33.58
C GLN A 11 4.72 -27.82 -32.58
N GLU A 12 5.61 -26.86 -32.36
CA GLU A 12 5.36 -25.70 -31.51
C GLU A 12 4.28 -24.82 -32.16
N GLY A 13 3.15 -24.63 -31.46
CA GLY A 13 1.99 -23.93 -32.00
C GLY A 13 0.67 -24.70 -31.92
N TRP A 14 0.72 -26.03 -31.80
CA TRP A 14 -0.49 -26.85 -31.70
C TRP A 14 -1.06 -26.89 -30.29
N SER A 15 -2.35 -26.56 -30.16
CA SER A 15 -3.11 -26.63 -28.91
C SER A 15 -3.61 -28.04 -28.59
N VAL A 16 -3.77 -28.89 -29.61
CA VAL A 16 -4.26 -30.27 -29.50
C VAL A 16 -3.44 -31.17 -30.42
N CYS A 17 -3.04 -32.34 -29.93
CA CYS A 17 -2.34 -33.34 -30.72
C CYS A 17 -3.31 -33.98 -31.72
N PRO A 18 -3.07 -33.90 -33.04
CA PRO A 18 -3.99 -34.46 -34.03
C PRO A 18 -3.97 -35.98 -34.08
N ASN A 19 -2.99 -36.63 -33.44
CA ASN A 19 -2.92 -38.10 -33.45
C ASN A 19 -3.77 -38.73 -32.34
N CYS A 20 -3.90 -38.08 -31.18
CA CYS A 20 -4.62 -38.67 -30.04
C CYS A 20 -5.65 -37.74 -29.38
N GLY A 21 -5.82 -36.51 -29.88
CA GLY A 21 -6.77 -35.53 -29.36
C GLY A 21 -6.39 -34.88 -28.03
N GLU A 22 -5.19 -35.16 -27.49
CA GLU A 22 -4.77 -34.62 -26.20
C GLU A 22 -4.28 -33.17 -26.32
N ALA A 23 -4.66 -32.30 -25.38
CA ALA A 23 -4.22 -30.92 -25.35
C ALA A 23 -2.70 -30.84 -25.11
N VAL A 24 -2.00 -30.05 -25.93
CA VAL A 24 -0.54 -29.90 -25.82
C VAL A 24 -0.22 -28.55 -25.22
N PRO A 25 0.53 -28.49 -24.11
CA PRO A 25 0.81 -27.23 -23.42
C PRO A 25 1.76 -26.38 -24.29
N ASN A 26 1.21 -25.33 -24.91
CA ASN A 26 1.98 -24.37 -25.70
C ASN A 26 2.55 -23.28 -24.77
N SER A 27 3.86 -23.31 -24.55
CA SER A 27 4.61 -22.34 -23.74
C SER A 27 4.84 -21.04 -24.51
N LYS A 28 3.79 -20.21 -24.63
CA LYS A 28 3.98 -18.75 -24.77
C LYS A 28 4.14 -18.15 -23.37
N VAL A 29 5.39 -18.10 -22.90
CA VAL A 29 5.77 -17.33 -21.70
C VAL A 29 5.80 -15.86 -22.12
N THR A 30 4.71 -15.14 -21.85
CA THR A 30 4.71 -13.68 -21.82
C THR A 30 5.34 -13.22 -20.51
N GLU A 31 6.56 -12.71 -20.58
CA GLU A 31 7.14 -11.90 -19.51
C GLU A 31 6.32 -10.62 -19.35
N LYS A 32 5.63 -10.50 -18.22
CA LYS A 32 4.99 -9.28 -17.72
C LYS A 32 5.49 -9.05 -16.28
N PRO A 33 6.39 -8.08 -16.03
CA PRO A 33 6.77 -7.71 -14.68
C PRO A 33 5.75 -6.66 -14.18
N GLU A 34 5.18 -6.69 -12.97
CA GLU A 34 5.45 -7.46 -11.77
C GLU A 34 4.13 -8.02 -11.22
N THR A 35 4.08 -9.34 -11.06
CA THR A 35 3.04 -10.01 -10.30
C THR A 35 3.33 -9.82 -8.82
N ILE A 36 2.50 -9.01 -8.15
CA ILE A 36 2.38 -9.07 -6.70
C ILE A 36 1.97 -10.51 -6.38
N LYS A 37 2.91 -11.27 -5.83
CA LYS A 37 2.67 -12.60 -5.28
C LYS A 37 1.62 -12.46 -4.19
N LYS A 38 0.37 -12.80 -4.51
CA LYS A 38 -0.62 -13.17 -3.51
C LYS A 38 -0.10 -14.45 -2.88
N SER A 39 0.74 -14.34 -1.85
CA SER A 39 0.96 -15.44 -0.93
C SER A 39 -0.39 -15.73 -0.30
N GLU A 40 -0.93 -16.88 -0.65
CA GLU A 40 -2.01 -17.51 0.09
C GLU A 40 -1.45 -17.86 1.48
N GLU A 41 -1.44 -16.88 2.37
CA GLU A 41 -1.09 -17.10 3.77
C GLU A 41 -2.26 -17.77 4.47
N LYS A 42 -2.10 -19.08 4.63
CA LYS A 42 -2.80 -19.99 5.53
C LYS A 42 -3.38 -19.28 6.78
N VAL A 43 -4.71 -19.18 6.82
CA VAL A 43 -5.63 -18.98 7.96
C VAL A 43 -4.95 -18.60 9.30
N ARG A 44 -4.97 -17.32 9.69
CA ARG A 44 -4.69 -16.91 11.08
C ARG A 44 -5.57 -15.75 11.54
N GLY A 45 -6.09 -15.86 12.76
CA GLY A 45 -6.81 -14.78 13.44
C GLY A 45 -5.99 -13.49 13.47
N THR A 46 -6.69 -12.35 13.38
CA THR A 46 -6.18 -10.97 13.47
C THR A 46 -4.68 -10.85 13.17
N SER A 47 -4.31 -10.80 11.89
CA SER A 47 -2.91 -10.60 11.49
C SER A 47 -2.35 -9.33 12.13
N ASN A 48 -1.08 -9.38 12.55
CA ASN A 48 -0.33 -8.20 13.00
C ASN A 48 0.15 -7.33 11.83
N ALA A 49 -0.04 -7.75 10.58
CA ALA A 49 0.37 -7.03 9.39
C ALA A 49 -0.10 -5.55 9.35
N PRO A 50 -1.37 -5.20 9.60
CA PRO A 50 -1.80 -3.80 9.59
C PRO A 50 -1.21 -2.98 10.74
N ILE A 51 -0.85 -3.61 11.87
CA ILE A 51 -0.15 -2.90 12.97
C ILE A 51 1.25 -2.52 12.51
N ILE A 52 1.99 -3.49 11.96
CA ILE A 52 3.37 -3.26 11.51
C ILE A 52 3.37 -2.24 10.38
N LEU A 53 2.51 -2.41 9.37
CA LEU A 53 2.41 -1.47 8.24
C LEU A 53 1.95 -0.07 8.68
N GLY A 54 1.00 0.02 9.63
CA GLY A 54 0.52 1.29 10.16
C GLY A 54 1.56 2.02 11.02
N ILE A 55 2.30 1.31 11.87
CA ILE A 55 3.40 1.90 12.67
C ILE A 55 4.55 2.32 11.76
N THR A 56 4.95 1.48 10.79
CA THR A 56 6.00 1.83 9.82
C THR A 56 5.58 3.04 8.97
N GLY A 57 4.33 3.08 8.50
CA GLY A 57 3.77 4.23 7.79
C GLY A 57 3.79 5.49 8.65
N GLY A 58 3.30 5.40 9.89
CA GLY A 58 3.30 6.52 10.83
C GLY A 58 4.71 7.02 11.18
N ALA A 59 5.65 6.11 11.47
CA ALA A 59 7.03 6.47 11.79
C ALA A 59 7.72 7.18 10.62
N LEU A 60 7.49 6.73 9.38
CA LEU A 60 7.98 7.40 8.17
C LEU A 60 7.28 8.75 7.90
N GLY A 61 6.08 8.94 8.47
CA GLY A 61 5.34 10.19 8.45
C GLY A 61 5.99 11.33 9.27
N LEU A 62 6.80 11.00 10.28
CA LEU A 62 7.46 12.01 11.13
C LEU A 62 8.60 12.74 10.39
N PRO A 63 9.56 12.04 9.74
CA PRO A 63 10.54 12.69 8.86
C PRO A 63 9.88 13.44 7.70
N SER A 64 8.81 12.90 7.12
CA SER A 64 8.11 13.59 6.03
C SER A 64 7.44 14.88 6.49
N ALA A 65 6.90 14.93 7.71
CA ALA A 65 6.34 16.16 8.29
C ALA A 65 7.38 17.28 8.39
N LEU A 66 8.59 16.96 8.88
CA LEU A 66 9.69 17.92 9.00
C LEU A 66 10.14 18.40 7.61
N CYS A 67 10.31 17.47 6.67
CA CYS A 67 10.71 17.79 5.30
C CYS A 67 9.68 18.69 4.59
N SER A 68 8.40 18.34 4.65
CA SER A 68 7.32 19.15 4.07
C SER A 68 7.21 20.52 4.73
N SER A 69 7.47 20.64 6.04
CA SER A 69 7.44 21.93 6.74
C SER A 69 8.54 22.88 6.28
N MET A 70 9.77 22.39 6.07
CA MET A 70 10.89 23.20 5.58
C MET A 70 10.63 23.70 4.16
N CYS A 71 10.11 22.83 3.29
CA CYS A 71 9.83 23.21 1.90
C CYS A 71 8.68 24.21 1.79
N SER A 72 7.61 24.06 2.58
CA SER A 72 6.49 25.02 2.58
C SER A 72 6.89 26.39 3.14
N GLY A 73 7.80 26.47 4.11
CA GLY A 73 8.31 27.73 4.63
C GLY A 73 9.07 28.55 3.58
N MET A 74 9.79 27.89 2.67
CA MET A 74 10.51 28.57 1.58
C MET A 74 9.57 29.13 0.51
N VAL A 75 8.50 28.41 0.17
CA VAL A 75 7.50 28.88 -0.79
C VAL A 75 6.69 30.05 -0.23
N GLY A 76 6.29 29.99 1.03
CA GLY A 76 5.56 31.10 1.65
C GLY A 76 6.40 32.37 1.81
N ALA A 77 7.72 32.24 1.99
CA ALA A 77 8.62 33.39 2.06
C ALA A 77 8.71 34.19 0.75
N MET A 78 8.29 33.62 -0.39
CA MET A 78 8.20 34.34 -1.66
C MET A 78 6.98 35.27 -1.75
N ASP A 79 5.92 35.00 -0.99
CA ASP A 79 4.68 35.80 -1.02
C ASP A 79 4.67 36.84 0.11
N SER A 80 4.87 36.39 1.36
CA SER A 80 5.02 37.21 2.56
C SER A 80 5.39 36.36 3.77
N ALA A 81 6.16 36.92 4.72
CA ALA A 81 6.61 36.18 5.90
C ALA A 81 5.45 35.69 6.81
N GLU A 82 4.33 36.43 6.88
CA GLU A 82 3.12 36.02 7.63
C GLU A 82 2.46 34.79 7.00
N SER A 83 2.23 34.82 5.69
CA SER A 83 1.65 33.70 4.92
C SER A 83 2.50 32.43 5.00
N ALA A 84 3.84 32.59 5.09
CA ALA A 84 4.78 31.48 5.21
C ALA A 84 4.61 30.69 6.51
N ASN A 85 4.36 31.40 7.61
CA ASN A 85 4.30 30.79 8.92
C ASN A 85 2.97 30.02 9.12
N GLU A 86 1.86 30.53 8.58
CA GLU A 86 0.56 29.86 8.65
C GLU A 86 0.53 28.58 7.80
N LEU A 87 0.99 28.64 6.54
CA LEU A 87 1.01 27.47 5.67
C LEU A 87 1.98 26.40 6.19
N GLY A 88 3.17 26.80 6.63
CA GLY A 88 4.17 25.90 7.21
C GLY A 88 3.65 25.20 8.47
N SER A 89 2.99 25.94 9.36
CA SER A 89 2.39 25.40 10.58
C SER A 89 1.25 24.43 10.28
N PHE A 90 0.39 24.74 9.30
CA PHE A 90 -0.71 23.85 8.88
C PHE A 90 -0.19 22.51 8.35
N TYR A 91 0.87 22.53 7.52
CA TYR A 91 1.48 21.31 6.99
C TYR A 91 2.15 20.46 8.08
N LEU A 92 2.92 21.10 8.97
CA LEU A 92 3.59 20.41 10.08
C LEU A 92 2.56 19.76 11.01
N VAL A 93 1.59 20.54 11.49
CA VAL A 93 0.55 20.06 12.40
C VAL A 93 -0.30 18.99 11.74
N GLY A 94 -0.71 19.16 10.48
CA GLY A 94 -1.50 18.19 9.74
C GLY A 94 -0.83 16.83 9.57
N MET A 95 0.46 16.82 9.20
CA MET A 95 1.22 15.56 9.04
C MET A 95 1.52 14.90 10.38
N LEU A 96 1.83 15.68 11.42
CA LEU A 96 2.14 15.17 12.75
C LEU A 96 0.91 14.55 13.40
N ILE A 97 -0.25 15.22 13.31
CA ILE A 97 -1.54 14.66 13.73
C ILE A 97 -1.85 13.39 12.94
N GLY A 98 -1.70 13.41 11.61
CA GLY A 98 -1.92 12.24 10.77
C GLY A 98 -1.06 11.05 11.17
N SER A 99 0.23 11.27 11.45
CA SER A 99 1.18 10.25 11.91
C SER A 99 0.80 9.67 13.28
N VAL A 100 0.45 10.52 14.24
CA VAL A 100 0.00 10.08 15.58
C VAL A 100 -1.28 9.27 15.48
N ILE A 101 -2.26 9.71 14.69
CA ILE A 101 -3.50 8.98 14.41
C ILE A 101 -3.16 7.62 13.80
N ALA A 102 -2.30 7.57 12.77
CA ALA A 102 -1.89 6.32 12.13
C ALA A 102 -1.30 5.33 13.15
N ILE A 103 -0.41 5.77 14.04
CA ILE A 103 0.23 4.92 15.05
C ILE A 103 -0.79 4.44 16.09
N VAL A 104 -1.62 5.34 16.63
CA VAL A 104 -2.60 5.01 17.67
C VAL A 104 -3.66 4.04 17.14
N PHE A 105 -4.21 4.29 15.95
CA PHE A 105 -5.22 3.43 15.36
C PHE A 105 -4.65 2.14 14.75
N ALA A 106 -3.37 2.13 14.35
CA ALA A 106 -2.66 0.89 14.07
C ALA A 106 -2.69 -0.02 15.31
N CYS A 107 -2.35 0.48 16.49
CA CYS A 107 -2.46 -0.29 17.74
C CYS A 107 -3.90 -0.74 18.07
N TYR A 108 -4.90 0.07 17.73
CA TYR A 108 -6.32 -0.23 17.98
C TYR A 108 -6.94 -1.26 17.01
N SER A 109 -6.26 -1.56 15.89
CA SER A 109 -6.73 -2.50 14.85
C SER A 109 -7.05 -3.90 15.37
N ARG A 110 -6.43 -4.34 16.47
CA ARG A 110 -6.73 -5.63 17.12
C ARG A 110 -8.10 -5.68 17.78
N LYS A 111 -8.54 -4.57 18.38
CA LYS A 111 -9.80 -4.52 19.15
C LYS A 111 -11.01 -4.29 18.24
N ALA A 112 -10.86 -3.38 17.28
CA ALA A 112 -11.94 -3.00 16.38
C ALA A 112 -11.38 -2.71 14.97
N PRO A 113 -11.22 -3.75 14.12
CA PRO A 113 -10.53 -3.61 12.85
C PRO A 113 -11.28 -2.70 11.87
N LYS A 114 -12.62 -2.73 11.87
CA LYS A 114 -13.43 -1.86 11.00
C LYS A 114 -13.27 -0.38 11.33
N THR A 115 -13.30 0.00 12.61
CA THR A 115 -13.15 1.40 13.01
C THR A 115 -11.70 1.87 12.84
N ALA A 116 -10.72 1.01 13.13
CA ALA A 116 -9.32 1.31 12.90
C ALA A 116 -9.02 1.50 11.40
N GLY A 117 -9.61 0.68 10.52
CA GLY A 117 -9.45 0.80 9.07
C GLY A 117 -9.95 2.14 8.53
N ILE A 118 -11.12 2.62 8.99
CA ILE A 118 -11.65 3.94 8.61
C ILE A 118 -10.67 5.04 9.05
N MET A 119 -10.19 5.00 10.30
CA MET A 119 -9.26 6.01 10.82
C MET A 119 -7.90 5.99 10.10
N LEU A 120 -7.41 4.82 9.70
CA LEU A 120 -6.19 4.70 8.90
C LEU A 120 -6.35 5.28 7.48
N ILE A 121 -7.54 5.14 6.88
CA ILE A 121 -7.85 5.80 5.60
C ILE A 121 -7.91 7.32 5.77
N VAL A 122 -8.54 7.82 6.85
CA VAL A 122 -8.55 9.27 7.14
C VAL A 122 -7.13 9.80 7.36
N ALA A 123 -6.30 9.08 8.12
CA ALA A 123 -4.89 9.42 8.31
C ALA A 123 -4.13 9.43 6.98
N THR A 124 -4.41 8.47 6.09
CA THR A 124 -3.84 8.43 4.73
C THR A 124 -4.23 9.64 3.91
N ILE A 125 -5.48 10.10 3.98
CA ILE A 125 -5.92 11.29 3.24
C ILE A 125 -5.22 12.53 3.78
N MET A 126 -5.05 12.64 5.11
CA MET A 126 -4.31 13.74 5.69
C MET A 126 -2.83 13.72 5.29
N ILE A 127 -2.12 12.61 5.53
CA ILE A 127 -0.68 12.49 5.22
C ILE A 127 -0.46 12.57 3.71
N GLY A 128 -1.18 11.76 2.94
CA GLY A 128 -1.03 11.63 1.49
C GLY A 128 -1.53 12.84 0.73
N GLY A 129 -2.66 13.43 1.11
CA GLY A 129 -3.22 14.63 0.47
C GLY A 129 -2.21 15.78 0.50
N LEU A 130 -1.66 16.07 1.69
CA LEU A 130 -0.62 17.09 1.84
C LEU A 130 0.69 16.70 1.13
N SER A 131 1.06 15.41 1.10
CA SER A 131 2.30 14.94 0.45
C SER A 131 2.28 15.05 -1.06
N VAL A 132 1.11 14.85 -1.70
CA VAL A 132 0.96 14.93 -3.16
C VAL A 132 1.16 16.36 -3.65
N PHE A 133 0.67 17.36 -2.90
CA PHE A 133 0.90 18.77 -3.24
C PHE A 133 2.37 19.18 -3.16
N SER A 134 3.11 18.64 -2.18
CA SER A 134 4.54 18.95 -2.00
C SER A 134 5.49 18.06 -2.79
N PHE A 135 4.98 17.09 -3.59
CA PHE A 135 5.77 16.05 -4.26
C PHE A 135 6.76 15.31 -3.34
N ASN A 136 6.41 15.13 -2.07
CA ASN A 136 7.27 14.49 -1.07
C ASN A 136 7.23 12.97 -1.23
N LEU A 137 8.28 12.39 -1.82
CA LEU A 137 8.37 10.95 -2.08
C LEU A 137 8.22 10.10 -0.80
N LEU A 138 8.82 10.54 0.32
CA LEU A 138 8.70 9.82 1.60
C LEU A 138 7.26 9.84 2.11
N GLY A 139 6.60 10.99 2.00
CA GLY A 139 5.19 11.15 2.38
C GLY A 139 4.26 10.29 1.54
N ILE A 140 4.54 10.16 0.23
CA ILE A 140 3.78 9.29 -0.68
C ILE A 140 3.97 7.82 -0.30
N ILE A 141 5.20 7.37 -0.04
CA ILE A 141 5.47 5.99 0.40
C ILE A 141 4.76 5.69 1.73
N SER A 142 4.85 6.59 2.70
CA SER A 142 4.15 6.49 3.99
C SER A 142 2.64 6.40 3.81
N ALA A 143 2.06 7.23 2.94
CA ALA A 143 0.64 7.21 2.63
C ALA A 143 0.21 5.87 2.01
N ILE A 144 0.98 5.32 1.07
CA ILE A 144 0.69 4.01 0.44
C ILE A 144 0.72 2.89 1.48
N LEU A 145 1.72 2.88 2.37
CA LEU A 145 1.82 1.88 3.44
C LEU A 145 0.64 1.96 4.41
N THR A 146 0.26 3.18 4.81
CA THR A 146 -0.88 3.43 5.70
C THR A 146 -2.21 3.09 5.02
N LEU A 147 -2.33 3.31 3.71
CA LEU A 147 -3.48 2.93 2.90
C LEU A 147 -3.65 1.40 2.86
N ILE A 148 -2.57 0.67 2.57
CA ILE A 148 -2.60 -0.80 2.55
C ILE A 148 -2.96 -1.34 3.94
N ALA A 149 -2.40 -0.76 5.01
CA ALA A 149 -2.78 -1.12 6.37
C ALA A 149 -4.28 -0.91 6.64
N GLY A 150 -4.84 0.21 6.17
CA GLY A 150 -6.27 0.50 6.24
C GLY A 150 -7.13 -0.52 5.50
N ILE A 151 -6.77 -0.86 4.26
CA ILE A 151 -7.51 -1.87 3.45
C ILE A 151 -7.47 -3.24 4.13
N ILE A 152 -6.30 -3.67 4.62
CA ILE A 152 -6.17 -4.96 5.31
C ILE A 152 -7.06 -4.99 6.57
N CYS A 153 -7.23 -3.88 7.28
CA CYS A 153 -8.15 -3.79 8.42
C CYS A 153 -9.62 -4.06 8.03
N PHE A 154 -10.06 -3.70 6.82
CA PHE A 154 -11.41 -4.04 6.36
C PHE A 154 -11.58 -5.51 6.00
N LEU A 155 -10.50 -6.15 5.53
CA LEU A 155 -10.49 -7.59 5.20
C LEU A 155 -10.41 -8.47 6.45
N GLN A 156 -10.06 -7.91 7.61
CA GLN A 156 -10.02 -8.66 8.86
C GLN A 156 -11.43 -9.05 9.31
N LYS A 157 -11.68 -10.37 9.31
CA LYS A 157 -12.90 -10.94 9.89
C LYS A 157 -12.89 -10.67 11.39
N LYS A 158 -13.86 -9.87 11.87
CA LYS A 158 -14.05 -9.62 13.31
C LYS A 158 -14.43 -10.95 13.97
N ASN A 159 -13.47 -11.62 14.60
CA ASN A 159 -13.76 -12.75 15.48
C ASN A 159 -14.37 -12.13 16.74
N ILE A 160 -15.69 -11.99 16.75
CA ILE A 160 -16.46 -11.65 17.95
C ILE A 160 -16.30 -12.89 18.85
N LYS A 161 -15.43 -12.79 19.86
CA LYS A 161 -15.52 -13.69 21.02
C LYS A 161 -16.70 -13.26 21.87
#